data_AF-A0A915Z5P9-F1
#
_entry.id   AF-A0A915Z5P9-F1
#
_cell.length_a   1.000
_cell.length_b   1.000
_cell.length_c   1.000
_cell.angle_alpha   90.00
_cell.angle_beta   90.00
_cell.angle_gamma   90.00
#
_symmetry.space_group_name_H-M   'P 1'
#
loop_
_entity.id
_entity.type
_entity.pdbx_description
1 polymer ?
#
loop_
_entity_poly.entity_id
_entity_poly.type
_entity_poly.pdbx_seq_one_letter_code
_entity_poly.pdbx_strand_id
1 'polypeptide(L)'
;MKKCWDLNPNNRPNIFEVNELITSFYKLYDRNFFTVENEEIGLQFKKAEEYRKANLPFIKNHQITTHPQAIYTSRLLNPFTEDLPEYDDNSQCLDQVI
;
A
#
# COMPACT_ATOMS: atom_id res chain seq x y z
N MET A 1 -0.78 -8.67 -11.36
CA MET A 1 -1.92 -7.90 -10.79
C MET A 1 -3.31 -8.40 -11.19
N LYS A 2 -3.60 -8.76 -12.45
CA LYS A 2 -4.95 -9.25 -12.84
C LYS A 2 -5.52 -10.36 -11.93
N LYS A 3 -4.68 -11.32 -11.51
CA LYS A 3 -5.05 -12.37 -10.56
C LYS A 3 -5.47 -11.85 -9.19
N CYS A 4 -4.93 -10.72 -8.74
CA CYS A 4 -5.29 -10.09 -7.46
C CYS A 4 -6.71 -9.51 -7.47
N TRP A 5 -7.29 -9.26 -8.64
CA TRP A 5 -8.64 -8.72 -8.81
C TRP A 5 -9.64 -9.77 -9.27
N ASP A 6 -9.32 -11.06 -9.12
CA ASP A 6 -10.27 -12.12 -9.44
C ASP A 6 -11.53 -11.99 -8.56
N LEU A 7 -12.70 -12.13 -9.19
CA LEU A 7 -13.99 -12.08 -8.51
C LEU A 7 -14.11 -13.21 -7.48
N ASN A 8 -13.53 -14.37 -7.78
CA ASN A 8 -13.42 -15.49 -6.87
C ASN A 8 -12.21 -15.30 -5.93
N PRO A 9 -12.40 -15.18 -4.61
CA PRO A 9 -11.30 -15.02 -3.66
C PRO A 9 -10.28 -16.16 -3.69
N ASN A 10 -10.72 -17.39 -3.98
CA ASN A 10 -9.84 -18.56 -4.00
C ASN A 10 -8.85 -18.56 -5.18
N ASN A 11 -9.12 -17.76 -6.21
CA ASN A 11 -8.22 -17.60 -7.35
C ASN A 11 -7.20 -16.48 -7.14
N ARG A 12 -7.34 -15.69 -6.07
CA ARG A 12 -6.41 -14.61 -5.75
C ARG A 12 -5.13 -15.21 -5.18
N PRO A 13 -3.96 -14.68 -5.57
CA PRO A 13 -2.70 -15.13 -5.01
C PRO A 13 -2.66 -14.82 -3.51
N ASN A 14 -2.01 -15.71 -2.76
CA ASN A 14 -1.72 -15.47 -1.35
C ASN A 14 -0.58 -14.45 -1.20
N ILE A 15 -0.32 -14.03 0.04
CA ILE A 15 0.67 -12.98 0.32
C ILE A 15 2.09 -13.36 -0.12
N PHE A 16 2.47 -14.64 -0.02
CA PHE A 16 3.78 -15.11 -0.44
C PHE A 16 3.94 -15.03 -1.95
N GLU A 17 2.92 -15.48 -2.71
CA GLU A 17 2.90 -15.40 -4.17
C GLU A 17 2.95 -13.94 -4.67
N VAL A 18 2.24 -13.03 -3.99
CA VAL A 18 2.29 -11.59 -4.31
C VAL A 18 3.69 -11.03 -4.03
N ASN A 19 4.28 -11.37 -2.89
CA ASN A 19 5.62 -10.92 -2.52
C ASN A 19 6.68 -11.39 -3.51
N GLU A 20 6.61 -12.63 -3.97
CA GLU A 20 7.51 -13.15 -5.00
C GLU A 20 7.37 -12.41 -6.33
N LEU A 21 6.13 -12.13 -6.77
CA LEU A 21 5.87 -11.36 -7.98
C LEU A 21 6.44 -9.95 -7.91
N ILE A 22 6.22 -9.26 -6.78
CA ILE A 22 6.72 -7.91 -6.52
C ILE A 22 8.25 -7.92 -6.49
N THR A 23 8.85 -8.83 -5.73
CA THR A 23 10.31 -8.96 -5.61
C THR A 23 10.95 -9.25 -6.98
N SER A 24 10.34 -10.14 -7.77
CA SER A 24 10.83 -10.46 -9.12
C SER A 24 10.74 -9.25 -10.04
N PHE A 25 9.63 -8.51 -9.98
CA PHE A 25 9.49 -7.24 -10.67
C PHE A 25 10.63 -6.30 -10.26
N TYR A 26 10.78 -5.98 -8.97
CA TYR A 26 11.85 -5.11 -8.47
C TYR A 26 13.25 -5.54 -8.94
N LYS A 27 13.59 -6.84 -8.85
CA LYS A 27 14.89 -7.36 -9.31
C LYS A 27 15.14 -7.14 -10.79
N LEU A 28 14.10 -7.22 -11.62
CA LEU A 28 14.21 -6.94 -13.06
C LEU A 28 14.53 -5.45 -13.31
N TYR A 29 14.01 -4.54 -12.48
CA TYR A 29 14.29 -3.10 -12.58
C TYR A 29 15.63 -2.73 -11.94
N ASP A 30 15.99 -3.33 -10.80
CA ASP A 30 17.20 -3.00 -10.03
C ASP A 30 18.49 -3.38 -10.79
N ARG A 31 18.47 -4.45 -11.59
CA ARG A 31 19.66 -4.92 -12.31
C ARG A 31 20.00 -4.17 -13.61
N ASN A 32 19.10 -3.36 -14.17
CA ASN A 32 19.24 -2.91 -15.57
C ASN A 32 18.74 -1.48 -15.90
N PHE A 33 18.37 -0.64 -14.92
CA PHE A 33 17.57 0.54 -15.23
C PHE A 33 18.22 1.94 -15.18
N PHE A 34 19.53 2.10 -15.00
CA PHE A 34 20.15 3.44 -15.18
C PHE A 34 20.26 3.91 -16.66
N THR A 35 19.48 3.33 -17.57
CA THR A 35 19.46 3.69 -19.00
C THR A 35 18.04 3.92 -19.50
N VAL A 36 17.56 5.16 -19.32
CA VAL A 36 16.66 5.94 -20.20
C VAL A 36 15.21 5.44 -20.48
N GLU A 37 14.89 4.15 -20.50
CA GLU A 37 13.58 3.65 -20.99
C GLU A 37 12.38 3.69 -20.00
N ASN A 38 12.59 3.89 -18.69
CA ASN A 38 11.54 4.00 -17.66
C ASN A 38 11.56 5.35 -16.92
N GLU A 39 12.17 6.40 -17.50
CA GLU A 39 12.04 7.76 -16.95
C GLU A 39 10.57 8.18 -16.87
N GLU A 40 9.75 7.80 -17.86
CA GLU A 40 8.32 8.09 -17.86
C GLU A 40 7.60 7.40 -16.69
N ILE A 41 7.89 6.12 -16.45
CA ILE A 41 7.31 5.37 -15.32
C ILE A 41 7.73 6.00 -13.99
N GLY A 42 9.02 6.31 -13.84
CA GLY A 42 9.53 6.99 -12.64
C GLY A 42 8.85 8.35 -12.41
N LEU A 43 8.62 9.12 -13.48
CA LEU A 43 7.91 10.39 -13.42
C LEU A 43 6.43 10.21 -13.04
N GLN A 44 5.76 9.17 -13.57
CA GLN A 44 4.38 8.84 -13.20
C GLN A 44 4.27 8.48 -11.71
N PHE A 45 5.19 7.66 -11.19
CA PHE A 45 5.25 7.36 -9.75
C PHE A 45 5.47 8.62 -8.91
N LYS A 46 6.43 9.46 -9.29
CA LYS A 46 6.71 10.73 -8.59
C LYS A 46 5.48 11.63 -8.56
N LYS A 47 4.80 11.81 -9.70
CA LYS A 47 3.59 12.64 -9.80
C LYS A 47 2.43 12.09 -8.98
N ALA A 48 2.24 10.76 -8.97
CA ALA A 48 1.24 10.11 -8.14
C ALA A 48 1.51 10.32 -6.64
N GLU A 49 2.78 10.24 -6.23
CA GLU A 49 3.19 10.45 -4.85
C GLU A 49 3.06 11.91 -4.39
N GLU A 50 3.40 12.87 -5.26
CA GLU A 50 3.15 14.30 -5.03
C GLU A 50 1.64 14.58 -4.87
N TYR A 51 0.80 13.99 -5.73
CA TYR A 51 -0.66 14.09 -5.61
C TYR A 51 -1.16 13.49 -4.29
N ARG A 52 -0.68 12.29 -3.90
CA ARG A 52 -1.04 11.63 -2.65
C ARG A 52 -0.70 12.51 -1.44
N LYS A 53 0.47 13.15 -1.43
CA LYS A 53 0.90 14.05 -0.34
C LYS A 53 0.06 15.34 -0.30
N ALA A 54 -0.20 15.96 -1.45
CA ALA A 54 -0.99 17.18 -1.54
C ALA A 54 -2.48 16.97 -1.22
N ASN A 55 -3.01 15.80 -1.55
CA ASN A 55 -4.42 15.44 -1.33
C ASN A 55 -4.58 14.45 -0.18
N LEU A 56 -3.55 14.29 0.67
CA LEU A 56 -3.68 13.48 1.87
C LEU A 56 -4.83 14.12 2.65
N PRO A 57 -5.97 13.44 2.80
CA PRO A 57 -7.04 14.01 3.59
C PRO A 57 -6.42 14.16 4.97
N PHE A 58 -6.20 15.41 5.41
CA PHE A 58 -5.91 15.67 6.81
C PHE A 58 -7.04 14.95 7.54
N ILE A 59 -6.73 13.84 8.21
CA ILE A 59 -7.70 13.03 8.93
C ILE A 59 -8.08 13.89 10.12
N LYS A 60 -8.95 14.86 9.87
CA LYS A 60 -9.42 15.84 10.83
C LYS A 60 -10.52 15.17 11.62
N ASN A 61 -10.21 14.04 12.28
CA ASN A 61 -11.14 13.22 13.04
C ASN A 61 -12.56 13.32 12.48
N HIS A 62 -12.69 12.97 11.20
CA HIS A 62 -13.98 13.05 10.55
C HIS A 62 -14.80 11.97 11.24
N GLN A 63 -15.74 12.36 12.10
CA GLN A 63 -16.93 11.56 12.34
C GLN A 63 -17.56 11.37 10.95
N ILE A 64 -17.08 10.38 10.22
CA ILE A 64 -17.67 9.93 8.98
C ILE A 64 -19.07 9.54 9.41
N THR A 65 -20.06 10.28 8.91
CA THR A 65 -21.47 9.96 9.10
C THR A 65 -21.67 8.57 8.48
N THR A 66 -21.59 7.56 9.33
CA THR A 66 -21.77 6.18 8.94
C THR A 66 -23.23 6.03 8.55
N HIS A 67 -23.47 5.38 7.41
CA HIS A 67 -24.82 5.13 6.94
C HIS A 67 -25.61 4.37 8.03
N PRO A 68 -26.89 4.71 8.32
CA PRO A 68 -27.61 4.13 9.46
C PRO A 68 -27.73 2.60 9.43
N GLN A 69 -27.57 2.00 8.24
CA GLN A 69 -27.61 0.56 8.00
C GLN A 69 -26.22 -0.08 7.85
N ALA A 70 -25.12 0.67 8.08
CA ALA A 70 -23.78 0.11 8.03
C ALA A 70 -23.54 -0.81 9.23
N ILE A 71 -23.28 -2.09 8.97
CA ILE A 71 -22.95 -3.08 10.01
C ILE A 71 -21.50 -2.92 10.46
N TYR A 72 -20.61 -2.49 9.55
CA TYR A 72 -19.22 -2.21 9.84
C TYR A 72 -19.01 -0.70 9.94
N THR A 73 -18.82 -0.20 11.15
CA THR A 73 -18.35 1.17 11.37
C THR A 73 -16.83 1.17 11.31
N SER A 74 -16.25 2.10 10.55
CA SER A 74 -14.82 2.36 10.63
C SER A 74 -14.51 2.80 12.06
N ARG A 75 -13.78 1.98 12.80
CA ARG A 75 -13.19 2.40 14.08
C ARG A 75 -11.97 3.25 13.77
N LEU A 76 -11.81 4.35 14.51
CA LEU A 76 -10.54 5.07 14.50
C LEU A 76 -9.44 4.04 14.81
N LEU A 77 -8.40 3.98 13.97
CA LEU A 77 -7.19 3.25 14.35
C LEU A 77 -6.75 3.88 15.68
N ASN A 78 -6.78 3.09 16.75
CA ASN A 78 -6.60 3.55 18.12
C ASN A 78 -5.39 4.52 18.28
N PRO A 79 -5.35 5.34 19.35
CA PRO A 79 -4.18 6.15 19.71
C PRO A 79 -2.88 5.33 19.90
N PHE A 80 -2.96 3.99 19.92
CA PHE A 80 -1.77 3.13 19.83
C PHE A 80 -0.90 3.36 18.60
N THR A 81 -1.37 4.11 17.59
CA THR A 81 -0.54 4.55 16.47
C THR A 81 0.23 5.85 16.70
N GLU A 82 -0.05 6.60 17.78
CA GLU A 82 0.76 7.78 18.15
C GLU A 82 2.15 7.37 18.65
N ASP A 83 2.25 6.21 19.30
CA ASP A 83 3.51 5.64 19.77
C ASP A 83 4.17 4.71 18.74
N LEU A 84 3.57 4.53 17.56
CA LEU A 84 4.24 3.78 16.50
C LEU A 84 5.38 4.63 15.96
N PRO A 85 6.62 4.09 15.90
CA PRO A 85 7.72 4.82 15.30
C PRO A 85 7.34 5.19 13.87
N GLU A 86 7.66 6.43 13.47
CA GLU A 86 7.59 6.84 12.07
C GLU A 86 8.32 5.77 11.25
N TYR A 87 7.62 5.17 10.30
CA TYR A 87 8.16 4.07 9.50
C TYR A 87 9.29 4.64 8.65
N ASP A 88 10.53 4.50 9.10
CA ASP A 88 11.69 4.60 8.23
C ASP A 88 11.61 3.40 7.29
N ASP A 89 11.79 3.62 5.97
CA ASP A 89 11.59 2.66 4.87
C ASP A 89 12.40 1.35 5.02
N ASN A 90 13.18 1.21 6.09
CA ASN A 90 14.07 0.10 6.42
C ASN A 90 13.51 -0.92 7.44
N SER A 91 12.31 -0.74 8.01
CA SER A 91 11.81 -1.68 9.01
C SER A 91 11.19 -2.94 8.38
N GLN A 92 11.77 -4.09 8.70
CA GLN A 92 11.29 -5.42 8.34
C GLN A 92 9.92 -5.65 9.01
N CYS A 93 8.93 -6.08 8.22
CA CYS A 93 7.61 -6.45 8.71
C CYS A 93 7.72 -7.33 9.95
N LEU A 94 7.13 -6.89 11.07
CA LEU A 94 7.01 -7.71 12.27
C LEU A 94 6.21 -8.98 11.93
N ASP A 95 6.89 -10.12 11.91
CA ASP A 95 6.28 -11.44 11.99
C ASP A 95 5.56 -11.54 13.35
N GLN A 96 4.24 -11.38 13.35
CA GLN A 96 3.41 -11.75 14.49
C GLN A 96 3.26 -13.28 14.50
N VAL A 97 4.00 -13.90 15.42
CA VAL A 97 3.77 -15.28 15.86
C VAL A 97 2.53 -15.29 16.76
N ILE A 98 1.63 -16.25 16.49
CA ILE A 98 0.41 -16.58 17.24
C ILE A 98 0.71 -16.85 18.72
#